data_AF-A0A9N9IV98-F1
#
_entry.id   AF-A0A9N9IV98-F1
#
_cell.length_a   1.000
_cell.length_b   1.000
_cell.length_c   1.000
_cell.angle_alpha   90.00
_cell.angle_beta   90.00
_cell.angle_gamma   90.00
#
_symmetry.space_group_name_H-M   'P 1'
#
loop_
_entity.id
_entity.type
_entity.pdbx_description
1 polymer ?
#
loop_
_entity_poly.entity_id
_entity_poly.type
_entity_poly.pdbx_seq_one_letter_code
_entity_poly.pdbx_strand_id
1 'polypeptide(L)'
;SIIKDTMDDNTYLIINKSDLIENKSDLSKLKQISLKSIPVNYVWCLSCLTGEGFNEFQETFINSIKQKYDSLSSQIALITQARHREHLSDCLKSLENFLELNDMVLAAEELRFATHALGRITGRVDVEEILGVIFQQFCIGK
;
A
#
# COMPACT_ATOMS: atom_id res chain seq x y z
N SER A 1 25.83 8.25 -5.30
CA SER A 1 25.66 7.75 -3.92
C SER A 1 24.27 7.15 -3.83
N ILE A 2 24.18 5.84 -3.53
CA ILE A 2 22.97 4.99 -3.63
C ILE A 2 21.67 5.66 -3.12
N ILE A 3 21.78 6.48 -2.08
CA ILE A 3 20.65 7.16 -1.44
C ILE A 3 19.93 8.17 -2.36
N LYS A 4 20.66 8.85 -3.26
CA LYS A 4 20.04 9.88 -4.13
C LYS A 4 19.19 9.28 -5.25
N ASP A 5 19.49 8.04 -5.65
CA ASP A 5 18.81 7.37 -6.76
C ASP A 5 17.49 6.70 -6.30
N THR A 6 17.24 6.62 -4.99
CA THR A 6 16.03 6.04 -4.38
C THR A 6 15.07 7.08 -3.81
N MET A 7 15.36 8.37 -3.96
CA MET A 7 14.55 9.46 -3.38
C MET A 7 13.58 10.04 -4.39
N ASP A 8 12.30 10.05 -4.03
CA ASP A 8 11.18 10.58 -4.81
C ASP A 8 10.32 11.56 -4.01
N ASP A 9 9.29 12.11 -4.65
CA ASP A 9 8.38 13.10 -4.05
C ASP A 9 7.55 12.54 -2.88
N ASN A 10 7.55 11.21 -2.67
CA ASN A 10 6.89 10.52 -1.57
C ASN A 10 7.83 10.17 -0.42
N THR A 11 9.11 10.52 -0.53
CA THR A 11 10.13 10.18 0.46
C THR A 11 10.04 11.13 1.66
N TYR A 12 9.98 10.55 2.86
CA TYR A 12 10.10 11.27 4.13
C TYR A 12 11.56 11.21 4.62
N LEU A 13 12.18 12.37 4.88
CA LEU A 13 13.56 12.48 5.34
C LEU A 13 13.59 12.83 6.83
N ILE A 14 14.19 11.94 7.61
CA ILE A 14 14.40 12.14 9.05
C ILE A 14 15.91 12.26 9.31
N ILE A 15 16.32 13.43 9.78
CA ILE A 15 17.70 13.73 10.17
C ILE A 15 17.81 13.52 11.68
N ASN A 16 18.36 12.39 12.07
CA ASN A 16 18.60 12.05 13.47
C ASN A 16 19.88 12.73 14.00
N LYS A 17 20.02 12.77 15.33
CA LYS A 17 21.14 13.35 16.09
C LYS A 17 21.23 14.88 16.03
N SER A 18 20.07 15.56 16.03
CA SER A 18 20.04 17.03 16.07
C SER A 18 20.73 17.62 17.31
N ASP A 19 20.89 16.83 18.38
CA ASP A 19 21.61 17.20 19.60
C ASP A 19 23.11 17.48 19.40
N LEU A 20 23.72 16.93 18.33
CA LEU A 20 25.12 17.19 17.98
C LEU A 20 25.30 18.47 17.17
N ILE A 21 24.22 19.17 16.82
CA ILE A 21 24.24 20.37 15.99
C ILE A 21 24.23 21.58 16.91
N GLU A 22 25.39 22.18 17.13
CA GLU A 22 25.55 23.34 18.03
C GLU A 22 24.86 24.61 17.48
N ASN A 23 24.76 24.75 16.15
CA ASN A 23 24.19 25.92 15.50
C ASN A 23 22.79 25.65 14.91
N LYS A 24 21.76 26.30 15.45
CA LYS A 24 20.39 26.26 14.89
C LYS A 24 20.30 26.76 13.44
N SER A 25 21.23 27.62 13.01
CA SER A 25 21.33 28.08 11.62
C SER A 25 21.71 26.94 10.65
N ASP A 26 22.45 25.93 11.11
CA ASP A 26 22.79 24.76 10.30
C ASP A 26 21.62 23.78 10.21
N LEU A 27 20.79 23.69 11.26
CA LEU A 27 19.52 22.96 11.22
C LEU A 27 18.56 23.53 10.16
N SER A 28 18.54 24.86 10.04
CA SER A 28 17.74 25.58 9.05
C SER A 28 18.25 25.30 7.63
N LYS A 29 19.58 25.26 7.44
CA LYS A 29 20.19 24.85 6.18
C LYS A 29 19.89 23.40 5.84
N LEU A 30 19.89 22.48 6.81
CA LEU A 30 19.55 21.07 6.60
C LEU A 30 18.11 20.88 6.13
N LYS A 31 17.15 21.61 6.71
CA LYS A 31 15.76 21.65 6.20
C LYS A 31 15.67 22.28 4.80
N GLN A 32 16.54 23.24 4.48
CA GLN A 32 16.62 23.90 3.16
C GLN A 32 17.47 23.18 2.12
N ILE A 33 18.26 22.17 2.51
CA ILE A 33 18.85 21.19 1.59
C ILE A 33 17.69 20.27 1.17
N SER A 34 16.72 20.89 0.50
CA SER A 34 15.77 20.23 -0.36
C SER A 34 16.62 19.61 -1.45
N LEU A 35 16.92 18.33 -1.27
CA LEU A 35 17.22 17.45 -2.37
C LEU A 35 16.12 17.72 -3.40
N LYS A 36 16.48 18.01 -4.65
CA LYS A 36 15.58 18.54 -5.70
C LYS A 36 14.25 17.78 -5.89
N SER A 37 14.12 16.61 -5.28
CA SER A 37 13.03 15.66 -5.33
C SER A 37 12.23 15.48 -4.01
N ILE A 38 12.52 16.21 -2.92
CA ILE A 38 11.80 16.05 -1.64
C ILE A 38 11.14 17.37 -1.21
N PRO A 39 9.81 17.39 -0.99
CA PRO A 39 9.11 18.54 -0.42
C PRO A 39 9.68 18.94 0.94
N VAL A 40 9.84 20.25 1.18
CA VAL A 40 10.40 20.78 2.45
C VAL A 40 9.59 20.33 3.67
N ASN A 41 8.28 20.13 3.50
CA ASN A 41 7.39 19.64 4.56
C ASN A 41 7.62 18.17 4.95
N TYR A 42 8.45 17.43 4.20
CA TYR A 42 8.82 16.03 4.46
C TYR A 42 10.22 15.89 5.05
N VAL A 43 10.79 16.97 5.58
CA VAL A 43 12.12 16.98 6.21
C VAL A 43 12.01 17.35 7.68
N TRP A 44 12.42 16.42 8.55
CA TRP A 44 12.44 16.64 10.00
C TRP A 44 13.84 16.44 10.56
N CYS A 45 14.19 17.27 11.55
CA CYS A 45 15.39 17.09 12.35
C CYS A 45 14.94 16.73 13.77
N LEU A 46 15.47 15.63 14.31
CA LEU A 46 15.14 15.17 15.65
C LEU A 46 16.36 14.51 16.32
N SER A 47 16.26 14.33 17.63
CA SER A 47 17.20 13.53 18.39
C SER A 47 16.45 12.38 19.04
N CYS A 48 16.77 11.15 18.64
CA CYS A 48 16.28 9.95 19.32
C CYS A 48 16.82 9.82 20.75
N LEU A 49 17.92 10.50 21.09
CA LEU A 49 18.53 10.45 22.42
C LEU A 49 17.79 11.38 23.40
N THR A 50 17.50 12.61 22.99
CA THR A 50 16.86 13.61 23.86
C THR A 50 15.34 13.64 23.72
N GLY A 51 14.79 13.10 22.62
CA GLY A 51 13.37 13.20 22.26
C GLY A 51 12.99 14.53 21.60
N GLU A 52 13.94 15.44 21.40
CA GLU A 52 13.70 16.72 20.74
C GLU A 52 13.25 16.52 19.28
N GLY A 53 12.25 17.28 18.84
CA GLY A 53 11.71 17.22 17.48
C GLY A 53 10.68 16.11 17.24
N PHE A 54 10.48 15.18 18.19
CA PHE A 54 9.57 14.05 18.01
C PHE A 54 8.10 14.47 17.96
N ASN A 55 7.67 15.41 18.81
CA ASN A 55 6.28 15.88 18.82
C ASN A 55 5.92 16.60 17.50
N GLU A 56 6.79 17.49 17.02
CA GLU A 56 6.63 18.19 15.73
C GLU A 56 6.54 17.17 14.58
N PHE A 57 7.44 16.18 14.55
CA PHE A 57 7.41 15.09 13.58
C PHE A 57 6.10 14.31 13.63
N GLN A 58 5.67 13.88 14.81
CA GLN A 58 4.47 13.05 14.97
C GLN A 58 3.21 13.77 14.48
N GLU A 59 3.00 15.03 14.88
CA GLU A 59 1.82 15.81 14.48
C GLU A 59 1.78 16.03 12.96
N THR A 60 2.90 16.45 12.38
CA THR A 60 2.99 16.75 10.94
C THR A 60 2.95 15.49 10.07
N PHE A 61 3.52 14.38 10.52
CA PHE A 61 3.44 13.09 9.85
C PHE A 61 2.01 12.54 9.84
N ILE A 62 1.32 12.58 10.99
CA ILE A 62 -0.08 12.17 11.08
C ILE A 62 -0.95 13.03 10.15
N ASN A 63 -0.75 14.35 10.13
CA ASN A 63 -1.48 15.24 9.23
C ASN A 63 -1.19 14.94 7.75
N SER A 64 0.05 14.61 7.41
CA SER A 64 0.44 14.24 6.03
C SER A 64 -0.21 12.93 5.58
N ILE A 65 -0.28 11.92 6.47
CA ILE A 65 -1.00 10.67 6.20
C ILE A 65 -2.50 10.94 6.07
N LYS A 66 -3.10 11.70 6.99
CA LYS A 66 -4.52 12.05 6.90
C LYS A 66 -4.82 12.72 5.57
N GLN A 67 -4.09 13.76 5.17
CA GLN A 67 -4.32 14.40 3.87
C GLN A 67 -4.21 13.44 2.67
N LYS A 68 -3.28 12.47 2.70
CA LYS A 68 -3.14 11.47 1.63
C LYS A 68 -4.25 10.43 1.60
N TYR A 69 -4.86 10.09 2.75
CA TYR A 69 -5.77 8.94 2.87
C TYR A 69 -7.20 9.28 3.34
N ASP A 70 -7.48 10.48 3.85
CA ASP A 70 -8.83 10.89 4.27
C ASP A 70 -9.79 11.14 3.11
N SER A 71 -9.27 11.47 1.92
CA SER A 71 -10.12 11.61 0.73
C SER A 71 -10.72 10.27 0.27
N LEU A 72 -10.24 9.15 0.80
CA LEU A 72 -10.70 7.79 0.50
C LEU A 72 -11.54 7.19 1.65
N SER A 73 -11.58 7.83 2.82
CA SER A 73 -11.97 7.17 4.09
C SER A 73 -13.48 7.17 4.38
N SER A 74 -14.29 8.00 3.71
CA SER A 74 -15.72 8.11 4.04
C SER A 74 -16.66 7.23 3.21
N GLN A 75 -16.22 6.62 2.11
CA GLN A 75 -17.12 5.87 1.20
C GLN A 75 -16.56 4.56 0.63
N ILE A 76 -15.27 4.24 0.78
CA ILE A 76 -14.67 3.06 0.16
C ILE A 76 -14.43 2.00 1.22
N ALA A 77 -15.10 0.86 1.10
CA ALA A 77 -14.76 -0.34 1.88
C ALA A 77 -13.29 -0.69 1.59
N LEU A 78 -12.41 -0.41 2.55
CA LEU A 78 -10.98 -0.68 2.42
C LEU A 78 -10.78 -2.20 2.29
N ILE A 79 -10.31 -2.64 1.13
CA ILE A 79 -9.91 -4.03 0.90
C ILE A 79 -8.57 -4.23 1.62
N THR A 80 -8.61 -4.61 2.89
CA THR A 80 -7.43 -4.73 3.76
C THR A 80 -6.72 -6.08 3.64
N GLN A 81 -7.36 -7.09 3.06
CA GLN A 81 -6.79 -8.43 2.88
C GLN A 81 -6.22 -8.62 1.48
N ALA A 82 -4.94 -9.01 1.39
CA ALA A 82 -4.26 -9.29 0.12
C ALA A 82 -5.02 -10.31 -0.75
N ARG A 83 -5.57 -11.36 -0.13
CA ARG A 83 -6.39 -12.38 -0.82
C ARG A 83 -7.67 -11.81 -1.45
N HIS A 84 -8.37 -10.91 -0.75
CA HIS A 84 -9.56 -10.26 -1.33
C HIS A 84 -9.20 -9.37 -2.50
N ARG A 85 -8.03 -8.70 -2.43
CA ARG A 85 -7.51 -7.88 -3.53
C ARG A 85 -7.20 -8.72 -4.76
N GLU A 86 -6.58 -9.88 -4.57
CA GLU A 86 -6.28 -10.85 -5.63
C GLU A 86 -7.56 -11.31 -6.33
N HIS A 87 -8.55 -11.79 -5.57
CA HIS A 87 -9.82 -12.23 -6.14
C HIS A 87 -10.61 -11.10 -6.85
N LEU A 88 -10.55 -9.86 -6.37
CA LEU A 88 -11.14 -8.72 -7.07
C LEU A 88 -10.38 -8.39 -8.37
N SER A 89 -9.07 -8.51 -8.36
CA SER A 89 -8.23 -8.33 -9.56
C SER A 89 -8.55 -9.38 -10.62
N ASP A 90 -8.70 -10.66 -10.22
CA ASP A 90 -9.08 -11.75 -11.12
C ASP A 90 -10.48 -11.54 -11.70
N CYS A 91 -11.42 -11.10 -10.86
CA CYS A 91 -12.79 -10.77 -11.26
C CYS A 91 -12.79 -9.66 -12.32
N LEU A 92 -12.08 -8.56 -12.05
CA LEU A 92 -11.99 -7.43 -12.96
C LEU A 92 -11.39 -7.84 -14.30
N LYS A 93 -10.29 -8.59 -14.29
CA LYS A 93 -9.64 -9.09 -15.51
C LYS A 93 -10.58 -9.94 -16.36
N SER A 94 -11.36 -10.83 -15.73
CA SER A 94 -12.32 -11.67 -16.46
C SER A 94 -13.47 -10.84 -17.05
N LEU A 95 -13.91 -9.79 -16.36
CA LEU A 95 -14.91 -8.86 -16.89
C LEU A 95 -14.38 -8.03 -18.06
N GLU A 96 -13.12 -7.59 -18.01
CA GLU A 96 -12.45 -6.90 -19.11
C GLU A 96 -12.39 -7.81 -20.35
N ASN A 97 -11.96 -9.06 -20.18
CA ASN A 97 -11.95 -10.04 -21.26
C ASN A 97 -13.35 -10.28 -21.85
N PHE A 98 -14.38 -10.42 -20.99
CA PHE A 98 -15.77 -10.57 -21.43
C PHE A 98 -16.21 -9.45 -22.38
N LEU A 99 -15.85 -8.19 -22.07
CA LEU A 99 -16.23 -7.03 -22.88
C LEU A 99 -15.53 -7.00 -24.26
N GLU A 100 -14.39 -7.66 -24.40
CA GLU A 100 -13.62 -7.72 -25.65
C GLU A 100 -14.00 -8.93 -26.53
N LEU A 101 -14.71 -9.92 -25.99
CA LEU A 101 -15.05 -11.16 -26.68
C LEU A 101 -16.38 -11.04 -27.46
N ASN A 102 -16.32 -11.36 -28.76
CA ASN A 102 -17.51 -11.46 -29.62
C ASN A 102 -18.13 -12.86 -29.64
N ASP A 103 -17.36 -13.89 -29.23
CA ASP A 103 -17.85 -15.26 -29.14
C ASP A 103 -18.64 -15.45 -27.84
N MET A 104 -19.93 -15.77 -27.97
CA MET A 104 -20.86 -15.88 -26.85
C MET A 104 -20.49 -17.01 -25.87
N VAL A 105 -19.88 -18.09 -26.35
CA VAL A 105 -19.48 -19.23 -25.51
C VAL A 105 -18.27 -18.84 -24.66
N LEU A 106 -17.27 -18.21 -25.27
CA LEU A 106 -16.09 -17.73 -24.54
C LEU A 106 -16.45 -16.59 -23.58
N ALA A 107 -17.32 -15.67 -23.99
CA ALA A 107 -17.82 -14.59 -23.15
C ALA A 107 -18.57 -15.13 -21.92
N ALA A 108 -19.42 -16.16 -22.09
CA ALA A 108 -20.10 -16.80 -20.97
C ALA A 108 -19.11 -17.45 -19.97
N GLU A 109 -18.01 -18.01 -20.45
CA GLU A 109 -16.98 -18.60 -19.60
C GLU A 109 -16.19 -17.54 -18.81
N GLU A 110 -15.86 -16.38 -19.42
CA GLU A 110 -15.25 -15.26 -18.69
C GLU A 110 -16.17 -14.70 -17.59
N LEU A 111 -17.48 -14.63 -17.84
CA LEU A 111 -18.46 -14.29 -16.79
C LEU A 111 -18.50 -15.32 -15.66
N ARG A 112 -18.36 -16.60 -15.99
CA ARG A 112 -18.26 -17.68 -14.99
C ARG A 112 -17.01 -17.50 -14.12
N PHE A 113 -15.87 -17.16 -14.71
CA PHE A 113 -14.66 -16.87 -13.94
C PHE A 113 -14.81 -15.64 -13.04
N ALA A 114 -15.42 -14.56 -13.55
CA ALA A 114 -15.70 -13.36 -12.75
C ALA A 114 -16.59 -13.66 -11.53
N THR A 115 -17.68 -14.39 -11.74
CA THR A 115 -18.61 -14.78 -10.67
C THR A 115 -17.96 -15.70 -9.64
N HIS A 116 -17.09 -16.62 -10.05
CA HIS A 116 -16.34 -17.48 -9.14
C HIS A 116 -15.35 -16.68 -8.28
N ALA A 117 -14.57 -15.80 -8.89
CA ALA A 117 -13.62 -14.94 -8.18
C ALA A 117 -14.33 -14.05 -7.15
N LEU A 118 -15.50 -13.51 -7.49
CA LEU A 118 -16.34 -12.74 -6.57
C LEU A 118 -16.98 -13.62 -5.48
N GLY A 119 -17.35 -14.86 -5.81
CA GLY A 119 -17.85 -15.86 -4.87
C GLY A 119 -16.89 -16.16 -3.73
N ARG A 120 -15.58 -16.27 -4.04
CA ARG A 120 -14.52 -16.48 -3.03
C ARG A 120 -14.41 -15.36 -1.99
N ILE A 121 -14.80 -14.13 -2.34
CA ILE A 121 -14.82 -12.99 -1.41
C ILE A 121 -16.06 -13.03 -0.52
N THR A 122 -17.20 -13.45 -1.08
CA THR A 122 -18.49 -13.52 -0.35
C THR A 122 -18.72 -14.83 0.40
N GLY A 123 -17.79 -15.78 0.31
CA GLY A 123 -17.87 -17.11 0.94
C GLY A 123 -18.75 -18.11 0.18
N ARG A 124 -19.17 -17.78 -1.05
CA ARG A 124 -19.86 -18.70 -1.96
C ARG A 124 -18.80 -19.42 -2.80
N VAL A 125 -18.40 -20.59 -2.35
CA VAL A 125 -17.38 -21.41 -3.00
C VAL A 125 -18.04 -22.70 -3.51
N ASP A 126 -17.76 -23.07 -4.76
CA ASP A 126 -18.31 -24.27 -5.40
C ASP A 126 -17.77 -25.55 -4.73
N VAL A 127 -18.56 -26.64 -4.74
CA VAL A 127 -18.27 -27.91 -4.02
C VAL A 127 -16.94 -28.52 -4.47
N GLU A 128 -16.54 -28.28 -5.72
CA GLU A 128 -15.31 -28.85 -6.28
C GLU A 128 -14.02 -28.27 -5.66
N GLU A 129 -14.04 -27.02 -5.17
CA GLU A 129 -12.86 -26.39 -4.56
C GLU A 129 -12.65 -26.84 -3.09
N ILE A 130 -13.73 -27.23 -2.39
CA ILE A 130 -13.67 -27.82 -1.03
C ILE A 130 -12.87 -29.12 -1.05
N LEU A 131 -13.05 -29.95 -2.08
CA LEU A 131 -12.31 -31.21 -2.22
C LEU A 131 -10.80 -30.95 -2.40
N GLY A 132 -10.41 -29.93 -3.19
CA GLY A 132 -9.00 -29.58 -3.38
C GLY A 132 -8.29 -29.14 -2.09
N VAL A 133 -8.96 -28.36 -1.24
CA VAL A 133 -8.41 -27.90 0.05
C VAL A 133 -8.33 -29.03 1.08
N ILE A 134 -9.32 -29.94 1.10
CA ILE A 134 -9.30 -31.12 1.98
C ILE A 134 -8.11 -32.03 1.61
N PHE A 135 -7.81 -32.22 0.33
CA PHE A 135 -6.68 -33.07 -0.09
C PHE A 135 -5.31 -32.38 -0.02
N GLN A 136 -5.23 -31.05 0.02
CA GLN A 136 -3.96 -30.33 0.23
C GLN A 136 -3.43 -30.39 1.67
N GLN A 137 -4.29 -30.67 2.67
CA GLN A 137 -3.89 -30.79 4.07
C GLN A 137 -3.48 -32.21 4.49
N PHE A 138 -3.62 -33.21 3.61
CA PHE A 138 -3.09 -34.55 3.87
C PHE A 138 -1.66 -34.65 3.33
N CYS A 139 -0.67 -34.64 4.23
CA CYS A 139 0.67 -35.08 3.89
C CYS A 139 0.59 -36.50 3.31
N ILE A 140 1.06 -36.69 2.07
CA ILE A 140 1.36 -38.02 1.54
C ILE A 140 2.56 -38.54 2.34
N GLY A 141 2.29 -39.42 3.30
CA GLY A 141 3.28 -40.32 3.90
C GLY A 141 3.82 -39.91 5.28
N LYS A 142 3.07 -40.23 6.33
CA LYS A 142 3.56 -41.08 7.44
C LYS A 142 2.39 -41.67 8.22
#